data_AF-A0A351Z758-F1
#
_entry.id   AF-A0A351Z758-F1
#
_cell.length_a   1.000
_cell.length_b   1.000
_cell.length_c   1.000
_cell.angle_alpha   90.00
_cell.angle_beta   90.00
_cell.angle_gamma   90.00
#
_symmetry.space_group_name_H-M   'P 1'
#
loop_
_entity.id
_entity.type
_entity.pdbx_description
1 polymer ?
#
loop_
_entity_poly.entity_id
_entity_poly.type
_entity_poly.pdbx_seq_one_letter_code
_entity_poly.pdbx_strand_id
1 'polypeptide(L)'
;MTREAITLAILDIFQREFEIVDPDLDKDLRETYGFDSVDAIELLLEIERLLHFELTHDEKKLAMDIRTMRQIIDYVELMAKRKDQ
;
A
#
# COMPACT_ATOMS: atom_id res chain seq x y z
N MET A 1 -11.22 -6.21 7.59
CA MET A 1 -11.51 -4.94 6.86
C MET A 1 -12.11 -5.26 5.49
N THR A 2 -12.96 -4.40 4.91
CA THR A 2 -13.44 -4.58 3.52
C THR A 2 -12.47 -3.94 2.53
N ARG A 3 -12.52 -4.38 1.26
CA ARG A 3 -11.66 -3.86 0.19
C ARG A 3 -11.85 -2.36 -0.01
N GLU A 4 -13.08 -1.87 0.09
CA GLU A 4 -13.42 -0.45 -0.06
C GLU A 4 -12.76 0.39 1.04
N ALA A 5 -12.79 -0.09 2.29
CA ALA A 5 -12.14 0.60 3.41
C ALA A 5 -10.62 0.66 3.22
N ILE A 6 -10.01 -0.41 2.72
CA ILE A 6 -8.57 -0.44 2.40
C ILE A 6 -8.27 0.54 1.27
N THR A 7 -9.04 0.54 0.19
CA THR A 7 -8.86 1.47 -0.93
C THR A 7 -8.91 2.92 -0.45
N LEU A 8 -9.91 3.28 0.36
CA LEU A 8 -10.02 4.64 0.91
C LEU A 8 -8.83 4.99 1.81
N ALA A 9 -8.39 4.08 2.66
CA ALA A 9 -7.23 4.30 3.53
C ALA A 9 -5.93 4.49 2.73
N ILE A 10 -5.71 3.67 1.69
CA ILE A 10 -4.54 3.80 0.82
C ILE A 10 -4.60 5.10 0.03
N LEU A 11 -5.76 5.50 -0.49
CA LEU A 11 -5.92 6.79 -1.17
C LEU A 11 -5.63 7.97 -0.24
N ASP A 12 -6.07 7.92 1.02
CA ASP A 12 -5.77 8.95 2.03
C ASP A 12 -4.27 9.04 2.31
N ILE A 13 -3.59 7.91 2.48
CA ILE A 13 -2.13 7.85 2.66
C ILE A 13 -1.43 8.45 1.45
N PHE A 14 -1.83 8.06 0.22
CA PHE A 14 -1.22 8.56 -1.00
C PHE A 14 -1.39 10.06 -1.18
N GLN A 15 -2.57 10.58 -0.84
CA GLN A 15 -2.82 12.02 -0.90
C GLN A 15 -2.01 12.80 0.14
N ARG A 16 -1.88 12.27 1.36
CA ARG A 16 -1.24 12.98 2.48
C ARG A 16 0.29 12.89 2.47
N GLU A 17 0.82 11.71 2.19
CA GLU A 17 2.26 11.44 2.30
C GLU A 17 2.98 11.62 0.95
N PHE A 18 2.30 11.34 -0.17
CA PHE A 18 2.92 11.37 -1.51
C PHE A 18 2.35 12.45 -2.43
N GLU A 19 1.38 13.26 -1.98
CA GLU A 19 0.68 14.28 -2.78
C GLU A 19 0.03 13.71 -4.07
N ILE A 20 -0.23 12.41 -4.11
CA ILE A 20 -0.85 11.72 -5.24
C ILE A 20 -2.36 11.69 -5.05
N VAL A 21 -3.08 12.45 -5.88
CA VAL A 21 -4.55 12.54 -5.85
C VAL A 21 -5.16 11.77 -7.01
N ASP A 22 -6.13 10.91 -6.70
CA ASP A 22 -6.88 10.08 -7.66
C ASP A 22 -5.97 9.28 -8.64
N PRO A 23 -5.04 8.45 -8.12
CA PRO A 23 -4.17 7.65 -8.98
C PRO A 23 -4.93 6.58 -9.75
N ASP A 24 -4.52 6.36 -11.00
CA ASP A 24 -5.03 5.27 -11.81
C ASP A 24 -4.55 3.94 -11.24
N LEU A 25 -5.49 3.03 -10.96
CA LEU A 25 -5.22 1.82 -10.21
C LEU A 25 -4.27 0.85 -10.92
N ASP A 26 -4.23 0.94 -12.25
CA ASP A 26 -3.50 0.01 -13.12
C ASP A 26 -2.21 0.62 -13.69
N LYS A 27 -1.92 1.89 -13.38
CA LYS A 27 -0.68 2.54 -13.82
C LYS A 27 0.51 2.18 -12.94
N ASP A 28 1.68 2.14 -13.58
CA ASP A 28 2.93 1.98 -12.87
C ASP A 28 3.22 3.23 -12.05
N LEU A 29 3.32 3.05 -10.74
CA LEU A 29 3.52 4.09 -9.75
C LEU A 29 4.86 4.81 -9.92
N ARG A 30 5.90 4.06 -10.28
CA ARG A 30 7.25 4.60 -10.44
C ARG A 30 7.36 5.42 -11.71
N GLU A 31 6.79 4.94 -12.82
CA GLU A 31 6.85 5.65 -14.09
C GLU A 31 5.89 6.84 -14.15
N THR A 32 4.69 6.70 -13.57
CA THR A 32 3.64 7.71 -13.69
C THR A 32 3.72 8.78 -12.61
N TYR A 33 4.00 8.36 -11.37
CA TYR A 33 3.95 9.24 -10.19
C TYR A 33 5.32 9.46 -9.54
N GLY A 34 6.38 8.87 -10.10
CA GLY A 34 7.73 9.01 -9.55
C GLY A 34 7.96 8.21 -8.27
N PHE A 35 7.04 7.30 -7.92
CA PHE A 35 7.08 6.51 -6.68
C PHE A 35 8.36 5.67 -6.61
N ASP A 36 9.22 6.00 -5.66
CA ASP A 36 10.55 5.42 -5.54
C ASP A 36 10.66 4.40 -4.38
N SER A 37 11.88 3.95 -4.11
CA SER A 37 12.13 2.98 -3.04
C SER A 37 11.99 3.58 -1.64
N VAL A 38 12.16 4.89 -1.48
CA VAL A 38 11.92 5.60 -0.21
C VAL A 38 10.42 5.67 0.04
N ASP A 39 9.64 6.08 -0.97
CA ASP A 39 8.18 6.12 -0.88
C ASP A 39 7.59 4.74 -0.53
N ALA A 40 8.14 3.68 -1.11
CA ALA A 40 7.73 2.31 -0.80
C ALA A 40 7.95 1.94 0.67
N ILE A 41 9.06 2.40 1.28
CA ILE A 41 9.36 2.14 2.69
C ILE A 41 8.39 2.94 3.59
N GLU A 42 8.12 4.20 3.25
CA GLU A 42 7.18 5.03 4.00
C GLU A 42 5.75 4.47 3.93
N LEU A 43 5.32 4.03 2.75
CA LEU A 43 4.05 3.35 2.56
C LEU A 43 3.95 2.08 3.42
N LEU A 44 5.01 1.28 3.50
CA LEU A 44 5.04 0.09 4.35
C LEU A 44 4.84 0.44 5.83
N LEU A 45 5.44 1.52 6.31
CA LEU A 45 5.26 2.01 7.68
C LEU A 45 3.82 2.46 7.93
N GLU A 46 3.20 3.16 6.99
CA GLU A 46 1.79 3.55 7.09
C GLU A 46 0.84 2.34 7.07
N ILE A 47 1.15 1.32 6.28
CA ILE A 47 0.40 0.05 6.28
C ILE A 47 0.52 -0.65 7.63
N GLU A 48 1.70 -0.72 8.23
CA GLU A 48 1.89 -1.30 9.58
C GLU A 48 1.08 -0.52 10.64
N ARG A 49 1.05 0.81 10.56
CA ARG A 49 0.22 1.66 11.42
C ARG A 49 -1.27 1.40 11.21
N LEU A 50 -1.72 1.34 9.96
CA LEU A 50 -3.10 1.06 9.58
C LEU A 50 -3.57 -0.30 10.09
N LEU A 51 -2.70 -1.31 9.99
CA LEU A 51 -3.01 -2.67 10.41
C LEU A 51 -2.77 -2.90 11.91
N HIS A 52 -2.11 -1.97 12.60
CA HIS A 52 -1.70 -2.08 14.01
C HIS A 52 -0.84 -3.32 14.32
N PHE A 53 0.06 -3.69 13.39
CA PHE A 53 1.06 -4.73 13.62
C PHE A 53 2.26 -4.54 12.68
N GLU A 54 3.41 -5.09 13.07
CA GLU A 54 4.61 -5.07 12.24
C GLU A 54 4.58 -6.21 11.21
N LEU A 55 4.81 -5.88 9.95
CA LEU A 55 4.91 -6.86 8.88
C LEU A 55 6.21 -7.64 9.05
N THR A 56 6.14 -8.94 8.76
CA THR A 56 7.33 -9.80 8.76
C THR A 56 8.26 -9.46 7.60
N HIS A 57 9.51 -9.95 7.66
CA HIS A 57 10.49 -9.72 6.58
C HIS A 57 10.00 -10.25 5.22
N ASP A 58 9.35 -11.40 5.21
CA ASP A 58 8.81 -12.00 3.99
C ASP A 58 7.65 -11.18 3.41
N GLU A 59 6.80 -10.60 4.26
CA GLU A 59 5.70 -9.73 3.84
C GLU A 59 6.22 -8.41 3.26
N LYS A 60 7.23 -7.81 3.91
CA LYS A 60 7.93 -6.63 3.36
C LYS A 60 8.54 -6.91 2.00
N LYS A 61 9.07 -8.12 1.78
CA LYS A 61 9.63 -8.51 0.49
C LYS A 61 8.56 -8.59 -0.61
N LEU A 62 7.36 -9.08 -0.30
CA LEU A 62 6.24 -9.09 -1.25
C LEU A 62 5.85 -7.67 -1.68
N ALA A 63 5.98 -6.68 -0.80
CA ALA A 63 5.71 -5.29 -1.13
C ALA A 63 6.72 -4.69 -2.12
N MET A 64 7.96 -5.21 -2.18
CA MET A 64 9.00 -4.67 -3.08
C MET A 64 8.71 -4.93 -4.57
N ASP A 65 7.90 -5.95 -4.88
CA ASP A 65 7.53 -6.29 -6.26
C ASP A 65 6.31 -5.51 -6.77
N ILE A 66 5.70 -4.69 -5.91
CA ILE A 66 4.50 -3.92 -6.23
C ILE A 66 4.83 -2.74 -7.15
N ARG A 67 4.03 -2.61 -8.21
CA ARG A 67 4.15 -1.58 -9.26
C ARG A 67 2.89 -0.72 -9.39
N THR A 68 1.73 -1.23 -8.99
CA THR A 68 0.45 -0.52 -9.19
C THR A 68 -0.33 -0.39 -7.89
N MET A 69 -1.23 0.61 -7.83
CA MET A 69 -2.12 0.78 -6.67
C MET A 69 -3.01 -0.44 -6.43
N ARG A 70 -3.48 -1.09 -7.50
CA ARG A 70 -4.27 -2.32 -7.38
C ARG A 70 -3.51 -3.38 -6.59
N GLN A 71 -2.22 -3.56 -6.87
CA GLN A 71 -1.38 -4.52 -6.17
C GLN A 71 -1.15 -4.13 -4.69
N ILE A 72 -1.03 -2.84 -4.37
CA ILE A 72 -0.98 -2.36 -2.97
C ILE A 72 -2.26 -2.74 -2.23
N ILE A 73 -3.42 -2.46 -2.84
CA ILE A 73 -4.73 -2.77 -2.24
C ILE A 73 -4.87 -4.28 -2.02
N ASP A 74 -4.52 -5.10 -3.01
CA ASP A 74 -4.56 -6.56 -2.91
C ASP A 74 -3.61 -7.08 -1.82
N TYR A 75 -2.42 -6.49 -1.70
CA TYR A 75 -1.44 -6.83 -0.66
C TYR A 75 -1.98 -6.52 0.74
N VAL A 76 -2.51 -5.31 0.96
CA VAL A 76 -3.07 -4.93 2.27
C VAL A 76 -4.31 -5.74 2.61
N GLU A 77 -5.13 -6.08 1.61
CA GLU A 77 -6.26 -6.99 1.79
C GLU A 77 -5.81 -8.38 2.25
N LEU A 78 -4.74 -8.91 1.66
CA LEU A 78 -4.14 -10.18 2.07
C LEU A 78 -3.61 -10.12 3.51
N MET A 79 -2.91 -9.04 3.88
CA MET A 79 -2.36 -8.86 5.24
C MET A 79 -3.47 -8.71 6.28
N ALA A 80 -4.51 -7.93 5.98
CA ALA A 80 -5.66 -7.75 6.85
C ALA A 80 -6.41 -9.08 7.08
N LYS A 81 -6.61 -9.88 6.03
CA LYS A 81 -7.26 -11.20 6.14
C LYS A 81 -6.46 -12.19 7.00
N ARG A 82 -5.13 -12.14 6.95
CA ARG A 82 -4.27 -12.99 7.77
C ARG A 82 -4.37 -12.68 9.26
N LYS A 83 -4.62 -11.42 9.62
CA LYS A 83 -4.79 -11.01 11.02
C LYS A 83 -6.15 -11.45 11.61
N ASP A 84 -7.18 -11.50 10.79
CA ASP A 84 -8.54 -11.93 11.20
C ASP A 84 -8.67 -13.48 11.33
N GLN A 85 -7.59 -14.25 11.12
CA GLN A 85 -7.51 -15.71 11.34
C GLN A 85 -6.73 -16.07 12.61
#